data_AF-A0A2N2UJ38-F1
#
_entry.id   AF-A0A2N2UJ38-F1
#
_cell.length_a   1.000
_cell.length_b   1.000
_cell.length_c   1.000
_cell.angle_alpha   90.00
_cell.angle_beta   90.00
_cell.angle_gamma   90.00
#
_symmetry.space_group_name_H-M   'P 1'
#
loop_
_entity.id
_entity.type
_entity.pdbx_description
1 polymer ?
#
loop_
_entity_poly.entity_id
_entity_poly.type
_entity_poly.pdbx_seq_one_letter_code
_entity_poly.pdbx_strand_id
1 'polypeptide(L)'
;MDLKDYSLPQLRVLGSRIENEIRRQQLNSKAILRRRLSSLARDHGLTLDEVRSDKAAEKIVEAPSSIAQRASARVQVAAKYRHPSNRELAWSGRGRQPHWVKAWLANGGSMDALATAAEKMAPRNFRLQQL
;
A
#
# COMPACT_ATOMS: atom_id res chain seq x y z
N MET A 1 -11.79 -25.16 29.11
CA MET A 1 -12.45 -25.80 27.97
C MET A 1 -11.36 -26.47 27.16
N ASP A 2 -11.27 -27.80 27.23
CA ASP A 2 -10.17 -28.54 26.61
C ASP A 2 -10.51 -28.91 25.16
N LEU A 3 -9.54 -28.75 24.26
CA LEU A 3 -9.73 -29.02 22.83
C LEU A 3 -9.87 -30.53 22.53
N LYS A 4 -9.50 -31.40 23.47
CA LYS A 4 -9.52 -32.86 23.35
C LYS A 4 -10.93 -33.45 23.39
N ASP A 5 -11.90 -32.71 23.94
CA ASP A 5 -13.29 -33.15 24.05
C ASP A 5 -14.11 -32.90 22.78
N TYR A 6 -13.53 -32.24 21.78
CA TYR A 6 -14.20 -31.89 20.53
C TYR A 6 -13.85 -32.87 19.41
N SER A 7 -14.87 -33.30 18.67
CA SER A 7 -14.68 -34.05 17.42
C SER A 7 -14.06 -33.18 16.33
N LEU A 8 -13.43 -33.82 15.34
CA LEU A 8 -12.83 -33.16 14.16
C LEU A 8 -13.76 -32.14 13.48
N PRO A 9 -15.04 -32.46 13.20
CA PRO A 9 -15.99 -31.49 12.64
C PRO A 9 -16.22 -30.28 13.55
N GLN A 10 -16.35 -30.50 14.86
CA GLN A 10 -16.56 -29.42 15.84
C GLN A 10 -15.33 -28.51 15.94
N LEU A 11 -14.12 -29.07 15.92
CA LEU A 11 -12.88 -28.29 15.90
C LEU A 11 -12.78 -27.39 14.67
N ARG A 12 -13.21 -27.86 13.49
CA ARG A 12 -13.24 -27.03 12.27
C ARG A 12 -14.22 -25.87 12.36
N VAL A 13 -15.41 -26.11 12.90
CA VAL A 13 -16.42 -25.07 13.14
C VAL A 13 -15.89 -24.05 14.16
N LEU A 14 -15.29 -24.52 15.24
CA LEU A 14 -14.70 -23.67 16.28
C LEU A 14 -13.56 -22.81 15.71
N GLY A 15 -12.66 -23.39 14.92
CA GLY A 15 -11.59 -22.66 14.23
C GLY A 15 -12.14 -21.55 13.34
N SER A 16 -13.13 -21.86 12.50
CA SER A 16 -13.78 -20.86 11.63
C SER A 16 -14.43 -19.74 12.44
N ARG A 17 -15.04 -20.06 13.59
CA ARG A 17 -15.65 -19.06 14.48
C ARG A 17 -14.59 -18.17 15.12
N ILE A 18 -13.47 -18.73 15.56
CA ILE A 18 -12.33 -17.99 16.12
C ILE A 18 -11.75 -17.04 15.07
N GLU A 19 -11.51 -17.51 13.84
CA GLU A 19 -10.99 -16.66 12.77
C GLU A 19 -11.91 -15.47 12.46
N ASN A 20 -13.22 -15.72 12.42
CA ASN A 20 -14.22 -14.67 12.23
C ASN A 20 -14.22 -13.67 13.40
N GLU A 21 -14.08 -14.15 14.63
CA GLU A 21 -14.02 -13.28 15.81
C GLU A 21 -12.76 -12.43 15.83
N ILE A 22 -11.59 -13.02 15.51
CA ILE A 22 -10.33 -12.28 15.36
C ILE A 22 -10.48 -11.18 14.32
N ARG A 23 -11.04 -11.50 13.14
CA ARG A 23 -11.28 -10.52 12.07
C ARG A 23 -12.20 -9.40 12.55
N ARG A 24 -13.31 -9.74 13.24
CA ARG A 24 -14.27 -8.78 13.79
C ARG A 24 -13.59 -7.84 14.79
N GLN A 25 -12.81 -8.39 15.73
CA GLN A 25 -12.09 -7.60 16.71
C GLN A 25 -11.05 -6.67 16.08
N GLN A 26 -10.33 -7.15 15.06
CA GLN A 26 -9.36 -6.32 14.34
C GLN A 26 -10.04 -5.15 13.61
N LEU A 27 -11.17 -5.40 12.95
CA LEU A 27 -11.95 -4.35 12.29
C LEU A 27 -12.50 -3.34 13.29
N ASN A 28 -13.03 -3.81 14.43
CA ASN A 28 -13.55 -2.95 15.48
C ASN A 28 -12.43 -2.10 16.09
N SER A 29 -11.31 -2.72 16.48
CA SER A 29 -10.14 -2.03 17.01
C SER A 29 -9.62 -0.95 16.04
N LYS A 30 -9.54 -1.26 14.75
CA LYS A 30 -9.16 -0.30 13.71
C LYS A 30 -10.15 0.85 13.57
N ALA A 31 -11.45 0.57 13.63
CA ALA A 31 -12.49 1.60 13.56
C ALA A 31 -12.44 2.53 14.79
N ILE A 32 -12.26 1.99 15.99
CA ILE A 32 -12.08 2.74 17.23
C ILE A 32 -10.84 3.64 17.13
N LEU A 33 -9.70 3.09 16.72
CA LEU A 33 -8.47 3.85 16.56
C LEU A 33 -8.63 4.98 15.53
N ARG A 34 -9.24 4.69 14.38
CA ARG A 34 -9.53 5.72 13.35
C ARG A 34 -10.42 6.83 13.88
N ARG A 35 -11.46 6.51 14.65
CA ARG A 35 -12.35 7.51 15.26
C ARG A 35 -11.58 8.38 16.25
N ARG A 36 -10.77 7.77 17.13
CA ARG A 36 -9.93 8.51 18.09
C ARG A 36 -8.96 9.45 17.39
N LEU A 37 -8.25 8.94 16.39
CA LEU A 37 -7.29 9.75 15.62
C LEU A 37 -7.99 10.87 14.85
N SER A 38 -9.16 10.60 14.28
CA SER A 38 -9.94 11.62 13.59
C SER A 38 -10.54 12.66 14.54
N SER A 39 -10.89 12.29 15.77
CA SER A 39 -11.35 13.22 16.80
C SER A 39 -10.20 14.11 17.25
N LEU A 40 -9.03 13.52 17.52
CA LEU A 40 -7.84 14.25 17.93
C LEU A 40 -7.38 15.22 16.84
N ALA A 41 -7.39 14.79 15.57
CA ALA A 41 -7.10 15.68 14.45
C ALA A 41 -8.06 16.89 14.45
N ARG A 42 -9.37 16.65 14.59
CA ARG A 42 -10.38 17.72 14.62
C ARG A 42 -10.21 18.68 15.78
N ASP A 43 -9.82 18.18 16.95
CA ASP A 43 -9.54 19.00 18.14
C ASP A 43 -8.42 20.02 17.86
N HIS A 44 -7.44 19.62 17.05
CA HIS A 44 -6.36 20.47 16.57
C HIS A 44 -6.67 21.17 15.23
N GLY A 45 -7.93 21.19 14.77
CA GLY A 45 -8.34 21.85 13.52
C GLY A 45 -7.85 21.17 12.24
N LEU A 46 -7.37 19.92 12.34
CA LEU A 46 -6.81 19.14 11.24
C LEU A 46 -7.74 17.98 10.85
N THR A 47 -7.62 17.51 9.61
CA THR A 47 -8.29 16.28 9.16
C THR A 47 -7.32 15.09 9.16
N LEU A 48 -7.87 13.87 9.26
CA LEU A 48 -7.06 12.64 9.24
C LEU A 48 -6.22 12.50 7.95
N ASP A 49 -6.70 13.06 6.83
CA ASP A 49 -5.99 13.02 5.56
C ASP A 49 -4.78 13.96 5.55
N GLU A 50 -4.87 15.11 6.22
CA GLU A 50 -3.78 16.07 6.37
C GLU A 50 -2.69 15.53 7.31
N VAL A 51 -3.07 14.92 8.45
CA VAL A 51 -2.12 14.25 9.36
C VAL A 51 -1.39 13.09 8.67
N ARG A 52 -2.07 12.40 7.75
CA ARG A 52 -1.46 11.34 6.94
C ARG A 52 -0.57 11.91 5.82
N SER A 53 -0.92 13.09 5.33
CA SER A 53 -0.24 13.80 4.24
C SER A 53 0.90 14.71 4.72
N ASP A 54 1.22 14.74 6.01
CA ASP A 54 2.27 15.57 6.63
C ASP A 54 3.71 15.28 6.16
N LYS A 55 3.92 14.36 5.19
CA LYS A 55 5.14 14.39 4.35
C LYS A 55 5.07 15.41 3.19
N ALA A 56 3.97 16.13 3.02
CA ALA A 56 3.71 17.03 1.90
C ALA A 56 2.98 18.33 2.30
N ALA A 57 2.74 18.58 3.59
CA ALA A 57 1.85 19.65 4.06
C ALA A 57 2.55 20.90 4.65
N GLU A 58 3.83 21.16 4.34
CA GLU A 58 4.39 22.52 4.47
C GLU A 58 3.86 23.45 3.36
N LYS A 59 2.54 23.50 3.08
CA LYS A 59 2.04 24.49 2.11
C LYS A 59 0.55 24.77 2.06
N ILE A 60 -0.20 24.85 3.16
CA ILE A 60 -1.58 25.35 3.01
C ILE A 60 -2.03 26.16 4.23
N VAL A 61 -1.82 27.47 4.14
CA VAL A 61 -2.77 28.56 4.40
C VAL A 61 -2.06 29.82 3.88
N GLU A 62 -2.36 30.36 2.71
CA GLU A 62 -3.57 31.13 2.37
C GLU A 62 -4.12 30.83 0.96
N ALA A 63 -5.41 31.12 0.78
CA ALA A 63 -6.36 30.67 -0.25
C ALA A 63 -6.24 31.39 -1.63
N PRO A 64 -7.22 31.32 -2.57
CA PRO A 64 -8.10 30.23 -3.04
C PRO A 64 -8.01 30.01 -4.58
N SER A 65 -8.72 29.00 -5.10
CA SER A 65 -9.21 28.90 -6.48
C SER A 65 -8.22 28.91 -7.65
N SER A 66 -8.06 27.76 -8.31
CA SER A 66 -8.46 27.61 -9.73
C SER A 66 -7.99 26.29 -10.33
N ILE A 67 -8.83 25.81 -11.22
CA ILE A 67 -8.60 24.80 -12.25
C ILE A 67 -7.15 24.82 -12.74
N ALA A 68 -6.43 23.73 -12.49
CA ALA A 68 -5.44 23.23 -13.41
C ALA A 68 -5.19 21.76 -13.09
N GLN A 69 -5.63 20.89 -13.99
CA GLN A 69 -4.97 19.63 -14.24
C GLN A 69 -3.49 19.90 -14.53
N ARG A 70 -2.67 20.14 -13.51
CA ARG A 70 -1.24 19.91 -13.61
C ARG A 70 -1.07 18.41 -13.47
N ALA A 71 -1.19 17.75 -14.62
CA ALA A 71 -0.30 16.67 -14.98
C ALA A 71 1.13 17.15 -14.65
N SER A 72 1.52 16.97 -13.39
CA SER A 72 2.89 17.09 -13.00
C SER A 72 3.54 15.93 -13.70
N ALA A 73 4.26 16.26 -14.78
CA ALA A 73 5.37 15.49 -15.27
C ALA A 73 6.35 15.36 -14.11
N ARG A 74 6.00 14.49 -13.15
CA ARG A 74 6.94 13.87 -12.24
C ARG A 74 7.91 13.21 -13.19
N VAL A 75 9.12 13.76 -13.26
CA VAL A 75 10.28 13.05 -13.79
C VAL A 75 10.16 11.63 -13.26
N GLN A 76 9.74 10.70 -14.11
CA GLN A 76 9.44 9.34 -13.69
C GLN A 76 10.79 8.76 -13.30
N VAL A 77 11.09 8.81 -12.01
CA VAL A 77 12.19 8.05 -11.42
C VAL A 77 11.92 6.61 -11.86
N ALA A 78 12.77 6.09 -12.72
CA ALA A 78 12.58 4.82 -13.39
C ALA A 78 12.21 3.76 -12.33
N ALA A 79 10.98 3.27 -12.37
CA ALA A 79 10.56 2.24 -11.46
C ALA A 79 11.37 0.98 -11.77
N LYS A 80 12.32 0.65 -10.89
CA LYS A 80 13.30 -0.41 -11.10
C LYS A 80 12.68 -1.81 -11.18
N TYR A 81 11.46 -1.99 -10.66
CA TYR A 81 10.71 -3.24 -10.73
C TYR A 81 9.28 -2.98 -11.23
N ARG A 82 8.78 -3.81 -12.14
CA ARG A 82 7.41 -3.70 -12.67
C ARG A 82 6.77 -5.08 -12.77
N HIS A 83 5.49 -5.18 -12.43
CA HIS A 83 4.76 -6.44 -12.51
C HIS A 83 4.57 -6.86 -13.98
N PRO A 84 4.83 -8.13 -14.34
CA PRO A 84 4.80 -8.58 -15.74
C PRO A 84 3.40 -8.54 -16.35
N SER A 85 2.36 -8.84 -15.57
CA SER A 85 0.96 -8.84 -16.07
C SER A 85 0.23 -7.51 -15.91
N ASN A 86 0.78 -6.55 -15.14
CA ASN A 86 0.06 -5.31 -14.83
C ASN A 86 1.02 -4.11 -14.82
N ARG A 87 0.92 -3.28 -15.86
CA ARG A 87 1.84 -2.16 -16.14
C ARG A 87 1.70 -1.02 -15.13
N GLU A 88 0.57 -0.94 -14.43
CA GLU A 88 0.28 0.07 -13.40
C GLU A 88 1.00 -0.22 -12.08
N LEU A 89 1.35 -1.49 -11.84
CA LEU A 89 2.05 -1.92 -10.64
C LEU A 89 3.55 -1.85 -10.85
N ALA A 90 4.14 -0.73 -10.44
CA ALA A 90 5.59 -0.50 -10.49
C ALA A 90 6.13 -0.12 -9.11
N TRP A 91 7.34 -0.57 -8.80
CA TRP A 91 8.02 -0.31 -7.54
C TRP A 91 9.46 0.13 -7.81
N SER A 92 9.85 1.25 -7.22
CA SER A 92 11.19 1.82 -7.40
C SER A 92 12.30 1.07 -6.66
N GLY A 93 11.96 0.05 -5.85
CA GLY A 93 12.90 -0.66 -4.99
C GLY A 93 13.29 0.12 -3.73
N ARG A 94 12.72 1.33 -3.53
CA ARG A 94 12.89 2.13 -2.31
C ARG A 94 11.61 2.07 -1.46
N GLY A 95 11.77 1.94 -0.15
CA GLY A 95 10.67 1.91 0.82
C GLY A 95 10.01 0.54 1.01
N ARG A 96 8.81 0.53 1.59
CA ARG A 96 8.09 -0.70 1.96
C ARG A 96 7.71 -1.51 0.73
N GLN A 97 8.03 -2.81 0.76
CA GLN A 97 7.72 -3.74 -0.32
C GLN A 97 6.20 -3.85 -0.56
N PRO A 98 5.72 -3.69 -1.81
CA PRO A 98 4.33 -3.89 -2.19
C PRO A 98 3.87 -5.34 -2.02
N HIS A 99 2.57 -5.53 -1.83
CA HIS A 99 1.97 -6.87 -1.70
C HIS A 99 2.23 -7.74 -2.94
N TRP A 100 2.18 -7.17 -4.15
CA TRP A 100 2.43 -7.91 -5.39
C TRP A 100 3.88 -8.40 -5.53
N VAL A 101 4.87 -7.65 -5.03
CA VAL A 101 6.27 -8.11 -5.03
C VAL A 101 6.44 -9.25 -4.04
N LYS A 102 5.79 -9.17 -2.87
CA LYS A 102 5.77 -10.27 -1.91
C LYS A 102 5.11 -11.52 -2.47
N ALA A 103 3.98 -11.37 -3.15
CA ALA A 103 3.29 -12.46 -3.83
C ALA A 103 4.15 -13.05 -4.95
N TRP A 104 4.85 -12.22 -5.73
CA TRP A 104 5.78 -12.67 -6.76
C TRP A 104 6.90 -13.53 -6.20
N LEU A 105 7.56 -13.08 -5.13
CA LEU A 105 8.59 -13.86 -4.44
C LEU A 105 8.03 -15.16 -3.84
N ALA A 106 6.81 -15.14 -3.31
CA ALA A 106 6.14 -16.33 -2.78
C ALA A 106 5.80 -17.36 -3.88
N ASN A 107 5.57 -16.91 -5.12
CA ASN A 107 5.35 -17.78 -6.28
C ASN A 107 6.66 -18.27 -6.93
N GLY A 108 7.82 -18.11 -6.25
CA GLY A 108 9.13 -18.50 -6.77
C GLY A 108 9.71 -17.52 -7.79
N GLY A 109 9.09 -16.36 -7.98
CA GLY A 109 9.55 -15.34 -8.91
C GLY A 109 10.74 -14.54 -8.34
N SER A 110 11.75 -14.28 -9.16
CA SER A 110 12.92 -13.51 -8.76
C SER A 110 12.71 -12.00 -8.93
N MET A 111 13.38 -11.19 -8.09
CA MET A 111 13.44 -9.72 -8.25
C MET A 111 14.03 -9.32 -9.61
N ASP A 112 14.98 -10.10 -10.13
CA ASP A 112 15.62 -9.89 -11.42
C ASP A 112 14.63 -9.96 -12.59
N ALA A 113 13.68 -10.90 -12.54
CA ALA A 113 12.61 -11.00 -13.52
C ALA A 113 11.70 -9.76 -13.53
N LEU A 114 11.45 -9.16 -12.36
CA LEU A 114 10.70 -7.91 -12.25
C LEU A 114 11.49 -6.70 -12.74
N ALA A 115 12.82 -6.73 -12.61
CA ALA A 115 13.70 -5.68 -13.13
C ALA A 115 13.78 -5.73 -14.66
N THR A 116 13.96 -6.93 -15.21
CA THR A 116 13.91 -7.18 -16.66
C THR A 116 12.56 -6.80 -17.25
N ALA A 117 11.46 -7.11 -16.56
CA ALA A 117 10.11 -6.69 -16.95
C ALA A 117 9.92 -5.18 -16.89
N ALA A 118 10.58 -4.48 -15.96
CA ALA A 118 10.58 -3.02 -15.90
C ALA A 118 11.33 -2.41 -17.10
N GLU A 119 12.51 -2.93 -17.40
CA GLU A 119 13.36 -2.47 -18.50
C GLU A 119 12.69 -2.67 -19.87
N LYS A 120 12.12 -3.86 -20.12
CA LYS A 120 11.40 -4.16 -21.37
C LYS A 120 10.16 -3.28 -21.58
N MET A 121 9.58 -2.78 -20.50
CA MET A 121 8.28 -2.09 -20.52
C MET A 121 8.39 -0.58 -20.31
N ALA A 122 9.61 -0.06 -20.14
CA ALA A 122 9.90 1.37 -20.11
C ALA A 122 9.82 1.98 -21.54
N PRO A 123 9.27 3.20 -21.71
CA PRO A 123 9.35 3.88 -22.98
C PRO A 123 10.83 4.09 -23.34
N ARG A 124 11.18 3.75 -24.58
CA ARG A 124 12.55 3.68 -25.11
C ARG A 124 13.18 5.08 -25.32
N ASN A 125 13.19 5.90 -24.27
CA ASN A 125 13.91 7.18 -24.23
C ASN A 125 15.01 7.10 -23.18
N PHE A 126 16.06 6.33 -23.45
CA PHE A 126 17.37 6.54 -22.84
C PHE A 126 18.43 5.85 -23.71
N ARG A 127 18.85 6.54 -24.78
CA ARG A 127 20.12 6.23 -25.45
C ARG A 127 21.15 7.24 -24.94
N LEU A 128 22.20 6.69 -24.36
CA LEU A 128 23.36 7.32 -23.72
C LEU A 128 24.03 8.43 -24.53
N GLN A 129 24.64 9.37 -23.80
CA GLN A 129 26.02 9.87 -23.99
C GLN A 129 26.39 10.48 -22.63
N GLN A 130 27.19 9.88 -21.72
CA GLN A 130 28.58 9.43 -21.82
C GLN A 130 29.45 10.45 -22.55
N LEU A 131 30.08 11.32 -21.74
CA LEU A 131 31.42 11.85 -21.90
C LEU A 131 32.10 11.79 -20.53
#